data_AF-A0A2M7KWN4-F1
#
_entry.id   AF-A0A2M7KWN4-F1
#
_cell.length_a   1.000
_cell.length_b   1.000
_cell.length_c   1.000
_cell.angle_alpha   90.00
_cell.angle_beta   90.00
_cell.angle_gamma   90.00
#
_symmetry.space_group_name_H-M   'P 1'
#
loop_
_entity.id
_entity.type
_entity.pdbx_description
1 polymer ?
#
loop_
_entity_poly.entity_id
_entity_poly.type
_entity_poly.pdbx_seq_one_letter_code
_entity_poly.pdbx_strand_id
1 'polypeptide(L)'
;MNLGTGQEISIGDLAVKIAEVMDREIKIVSDDQRKRPAASEVGRRISNNAKAKRLLGWEPAVALDEGLRRTVRWVEEHRDLYRPSGYAR
;
A
#
# COMPACT_ATOMS: atom_id res chain seq x y z
N MET A 1 18.23 10.89 0.13
CA MET A 1 17.98 10.36 -1.23
C MET A 1 16.73 9.52 -1.10
N ASN A 2 15.77 9.65 -2.02
CA ASN A 2 14.49 8.96 -1.88
C ASN A 2 14.43 7.76 -2.82
N LEU A 3 13.92 6.64 -2.32
CA LEU A 3 13.61 5.45 -3.09
C LEU A 3 12.09 5.29 -3.07
N GLY A 4 11.47 5.56 -4.21
CA GLY A 4 10.03 5.46 -4.38
C GLY A 4 9.67 5.56 -5.85
N THR A 5 8.39 5.41 -6.17
CA THR A 5 7.94 5.24 -7.55
C THR A 5 7.72 6.56 -8.31
N GLY A 6 7.62 7.69 -7.61
CA GLY A 6 7.15 8.94 -8.22
C GLY A 6 5.66 8.95 -8.54
N GLN A 7 4.93 7.93 -8.10
CA GLN A 7 3.49 7.79 -8.27
C GLN A 7 2.82 7.76 -6.89
N GLU A 8 1.57 8.19 -6.83
CA GLU A 8 0.73 8.13 -5.64
C GLU A 8 -0.57 7.40 -5.94
N ILE A 9 -1.25 6.95 -4.89
CA ILE A 9 -2.58 6.35 -4.95
C ILE A 9 -3.32 6.72 -3.66
N SER A 10 -4.64 6.92 -3.75
CA SER A 10 -5.46 7.15 -2.56
C SER A 10 -5.63 5.85 -1.74
N ILE A 11 -5.94 5.97 -0.45
CA ILE A 11 -6.21 4.80 0.40
C ILE A 11 -7.41 4.00 -0.13
N GLY A 12 -8.45 4.69 -0.61
CA GLY A 12 -9.65 4.06 -1.16
C GLY A 12 -9.37 3.26 -2.44
N ASP A 13 -8.67 3.87 -3.40
CA ASP A 13 -8.32 3.19 -4.66
C ASP A 13 -7.37 2.02 -4.42
N LEU A 14 -6.44 2.15 -3.47
CA LEU A 14 -5.57 1.05 -3.08
C LEU A 14 -6.36 -0.11 -2.47
N ALA A 15 -7.33 0.16 -1.61
CA ALA A 15 -8.19 -0.88 -1.03
C ALA A 15 -9.03 -1.60 -2.11
N VAL A 16 -9.58 -0.85 -3.07
CA VAL A 16 -10.29 -1.43 -4.23
C VAL A 16 -9.37 -2.31 -5.07
N LYS A 17 -8.17 -1.82 -5.43
CA LYS A 17 -7.18 -2.59 -6.19
C LYS A 17 -6.77 -3.89 -5.49
N ILE A 18 -6.58 -3.84 -4.17
CA ILE A 18 -6.27 -5.04 -3.39
C ILE A 18 -7.42 -6.05 -3.48
N ALA A 19 -8.67 -5.58 -3.36
CA ALA A 19 -9.85 -6.44 -3.48
C ALA A 19 -10.00 -7.06 -4.88
N GLU A 20 -9.75 -6.29 -5.94
CA GLU A 20 -9.70 -6.79 -7.32
C GLU A 20 -8.63 -7.88 -7.50
N VAL A 21 -7.42 -7.65 -6.98
CA VAL A 21 -6.33 -8.65 -7.04
C VAL A 21 -6.69 -9.92 -6.28
N MET A 22 -7.47 -9.81 -5.21
CA MET A 22 -7.92 -10.94 -4.39
C MET A 22 -9.21 -11.60 -4.91
N ASP A 23 -9.81 -11.09 -6.00
CA ASP A 23 -11.13 -11.50 -6.49
C ASP A 23 -12.21 -11.46 -5.40
N ARG A 24 -12.31 -10.32 -4.70
CA ARG A 24 -13.26 -10.10 -3.60
C ARG A 24 -14.08 -8.84 -3.80
N GLU A 25 -15.36 -8.95 -3.49
CA GLU A 25 -16.21 -7.78 -3.29
C GLU A 25 -16.02 -7.25 -1.86
N ILE A 26 -15.77 -5.95 -1.74
CA ILE A 26 -15.63 -5.26 -0.45
C ILE A 26 -16.55 -4.04 -0.38
N LYS A 27 -16.98 -3.71 0.83
CA LYS A 27 -17.61 -2.43 1.13
C LYS A 27 -16.66 -1.61 2.00
N ILE A 28 -16.20 -0.48 1.47
CA ILE A 28 -15.37 0.46 2.24
C ILE A 28 -16.30 1.28 3.14
N VAL A 29 -16.03 1.26 4.44
CA VAL A 29 -16.74 2.03 5.45
C VAL A 29 -15.76 2.89 6.24
N SER A 30 -16.15 4.13 6.54
CA SER A 30 -15.39 4.98 7.46
C SER A 30 -15.94 4.81 8.86
N ASP A 31 -15.03 4.68 9.83
CA ASP A 31 -15.36 4.64 11.26
C ASP A 31 -14.78 5.88 11.93
N ASP A 32 -15.66 6.69 12.53
CA ASP A 32 -15.28 7.92 13.22
C ASP A 32 -14.36 7.67 14.43
N GLN A 33 -14.48 6.51 15.10
CA GLN A 33 -13.59 6.13 16.20
C GLN A 33 -12.16 5.82 15.73
N ARG A 34 -12.00 5.51 14.43
CA ARG A 34 -10.72 5.18 13.81
C ARG A 34 -10.07 6.38 13.11
N LYS A 35 -10.72 7.55 13.11
CA LYS A 35 -10.15 8.77 12.56
C LYS A 35 -8.93 9.18 13.39
N ARG A 36 -7.78 9.28 12.72
CA ARG A 36 -6.55 9.74 13.36
C ARG A 36 -6.63 11.26 13.60
N PRO A 37 -5.98 11.78 14.65
CA PRO A 37 -5.93 13.23 14.91
C PRO A 37 -5.39 13.99 13.70
N ALA A 38 -5.99 15.13 13.36
CA ALA A 38 -5.66 15.90 12.15
C ALA A 38 -4.16 16.26 12.07
N ALA A 39 -3.53 16.59 13.20
CA ALA A 39 -2.10 16.91 13.27
C ALA A 39 -1.17 15.71 12.99
N SER A 40 -1.69 14.47 13.00
CA SER A 40 -0.93 13.25 12.71
C SER A 40 -1.05 12.77 11.26
N GLU A 41 -1.91 13.43 10.48
CA GLU A 41 -2.19 13.09 9.09
C GLU A 41 -1.30 13.87 8.13
N VAL A 42 -0.86 13.20 7.07
CA VAL A 42 -0.19 13.81 5.94
C VAL A 42 -1.05 13.52 4.72
N GLY A 43 -1.74 14.54 4.21
CA GLY A 43 -2.78 14.35 3.18
C GLY A 43 -2.27 13.74 1.88
N ARG A 44 -1.00 13.96 1.52
CA ARG A 44 -0.37 13.38 0.33
C ARG A 44 1.09 13.07 0.59
N ARG A 45 1.54 11.90 0.12
CA ARG A 45 2.94 11.48 0.15
C ARG A 45 3.34 10.93 -1.21
N ILE A 46 4.24 11.65 -1.89
CA ILE A 46 4.79 11.26 -3.18
C ILE A 46 6.31 11.46 -3.17
N SER A 47 7.04 10.45 -3.65
CA SER A 47 8.50 10.45 -3.62
C SER A 47 9.08 11.00 -4.91
N ASN A 48 9.95 12.01 -4.84
CA ASN A 48 10.80 12.38 -5.97
C ASN A 48 12.10 11.56 -5.94
N ASN A 49 12.24 10.62 -6.87
CA ASN A 49 13.39 9.71 -6.99
C ASN A 49 14.48 10.19 -7.97
N ALA A 50 14.41 11.42 -8.49
CA ALA A 50 15.36 11.92 -9.49
C ALA A 50 16.83 11.87 -9.02
N LYS A 51 17.09 12.07 -7.73
CA LYS A 51 18.45 11.95 -7.15
C LYS A 51 18.97 10.50 -7.20
N ALA A 52 18.11 9.51 -6.99
CA ALA A 52 18.48 8.10 -7.05
C ALA A 52 18.76 7.66 -8.49
N LYS A 53 17.89 8.04 -9.44
CA LYS A 53 18.11 7.82 -10.88
C LYS A 53 19.43 8.42 -11.37
N ARG A 54 19.69 9.69 -11.06
CA ARG A 54 20.91 10.39 -11.51
C ARG A 54 22.21 9.80 -10.96
N LEU A 55 22.24 9.46 -9.67
CA LEU A 55 23.48 9.05 -9.01
C LEU A 55 23.74 7.55 -9.08
N LEU A 56 22.69 6.74 -9.16
CA LEU A 56 22.77 5.28 -9.05
C LEU A 56 22.22 4.53 -10.28
N GLY A 57 21.63 5.23 -11.25
CA GLY A 57 20.86 4.59 -12.32
C GLY A 57 19.61 3.84 -11.80
N TRP A 58 19.22 4.08 -10.54
CA TRP A 58 18.14 3.36 -9.89
C TRP A 58 16.78 3.85 -10.38
N GLU A 59 15.91 2.91 -10.74
CA GLU A 59 14.51 3.15 -11.09
C GLU A 59 13.62 2.03 -10.54
N PRO A 60 12.35 2.32 -10.16
CA PRO A 60 11.40 1.29 -9.73
C PRO A 60 11.13 0.32 -10.89
N ALA A 61 11.46 -0.96 -10.69
CA ALA A 61 11.26 -2.00 -11.72
C ALA A 61 9.93 -2.76 -11.62
N VAL A 62 9.19 -2.58 -10.52
CA VAL A 62 7.95 -3.31 -10.24
C VAL A 62 6.80 -2.31 -10.16
N ALA A 63 5.80 -2.47 -11.03
CA ALA A 63 4.57 -1.68 -11.00
C ALA A 63 3.71 -2.05 -9.78
N LEU A 64 2.83 -1.13 -9.35
CA LEU A 64 1.98 -1.32 -8.17
C LEU A 64 1.16 -2.62 -8.26
N ASP A 65 0.44 -2.83 -9.37
CA ASP A 65 -0.43 -4.00 -9.54
C ASP A 65 0.35 -5.32 -9.46
N GLU A 66 1.59 -5.33 -9.98
CA GLU A 66 2.46 -6.50 -9.91
C GLU A 66 2.99 -6.74 -8.49
N GLY A 67 3.36 -5.67 -7.78
CA GLY A 67 3.72 -5.73 -6.37
C GLY A 67 2.57 -6.27 -5.51
N LEU A 68 1.34 -5.81 -5.75
CA LEU A 68 0.14 -6.28 -5.05
C LEU A 68 -0.09 -7.78 -5.28
N ARG A 69 -0.06 -8.26 -6.53
CA ARG A 69 -0.19 -9.69 -6.85
C ARG A 69 0.86 -10.55 -6.15
N ARG A 70 2.12 -10.10 -6.12
CA ARG A 70 3.20 -10.81 -5.39
C ARG A 70 2.93 -10.84 -3.90
N THR A 71 2.44 -9.73 -3.35
CA THR A 71 2.17 -9.59 -1.91
C THR A 71 1.02 -10.48 -1.48
N VAL A 72 -0.10 -10.46 -2.22
CA VAL A 72 -1.27 -11.31 -1.94
C VAL A 72 -0.87 -12.80 -1.95
N ARG A 73 -0.20 -13.26 -3.01
CA ARG A 73 0.31 -14.63 -3.10
C ARG A 73 1.19 -15.00 -1.90
N TRP A 74 2.14 -14.13 -1.54
CA TRP A 74 3.01 -14.40 -0.40
C TRP A 74 2.22 -14.52 0.91
N VAL A 75 1.23 -13.65 1.15
CA VAL A 75 0.36 -13.74 2.34
C VAL A 75 -0.48 -15.02 2.34
N GLU A 76 -0.97 -15.46 1.17
CA GLU A 76 -1.73 -16.71 1.04
C GLU A 76 -0.89 -17.96 1.38
N GLU A 77 0.37 -17.96 0.98
CA GLU A 77 1.35 -19.02 1.25
C GLU A 77 1.80 -19.04 2.72
N HIS A 78 1.76 -17.91 3.41
CA HIS A 78 2.28 -17.74 4.78
C HIS A 78 1.20 -17.34 5.79
N ARG A 79 -0.02 -17.88 5.63
CA ARG A 79 -1.16 -17.55 6.51
C ARG A 79 -0.91 -17.87 7.99
N ASP A 80 -0.03 -18.82 8.28
CA ASP A 80 0.42 -19.19 9.62
C ASP A 80 1.16 -18.07 10.36
N LEU A 81 1.78 -17.13 9.64
CA LEU A 81 2.44 -15.96 10.22
C LEU A 81 1.47 -14.87 10.68
N TYR A 82 0.20 -14.97 10.28
CA TYR A 82 -0.81 -13.95 10.54
C TYR A 82 -1.86 -14.47 11.53
N ARG A 83 -2.36 -13.55 12.36
CA ARG A 83 -3.48 -13.80 13.27
C ARG A 83 -4.76 -13.22 12.64
N PRO A 84 -5.51 -13.99 11.83
CA PRO A 84 -6.69 -13.47 11.13
C PRO A 84 -7.83 -13.09 12.10
N SER A 85 -7.81 -13.62 13.32
CA SER A 85 -8.89 -13.48 14.31
C SER A 85 -8.67 -12.41 15.38
N GLY A 86 -7.70 -11.49 15.22
CA GLY A 86 -7.56 -10.39 16.18
C GLY A 86 -6.66 -9.24 15.73
N TYR A 87 -7.20 -8.02 15.77
CA TYR A 87 -6.36 -6.83 15.94
C TYR A 87 -5.94 -6.75 17.41
N ALA A 88 -4.65 -6.48 17.66
CA ALA A 88 -4.22 -6.09 19.00
C ALA A 88 -5.03 -4.84 19.41
N ARG A 89 -5.80 -4.97 20.50
CA ARG A 89 -6.47 -3.84 21.12
C ARG A 89 -5.44 -2.92 21.76
#